data_AF-A0AAN8E6Z2-F1
#
_entry.id   AF-A0AAN8E6Z2-F1
#
_cell.length_a   1.000
_cell.length_b   1.000
_cell.length_c   1.000
_cell.angle_alpha   90.00
_cell.angle_beta   90.00
_cell.angle_gamma   90.00
#
_symmetry.space_group_name_H-M   'P 1'
#
loop_
_entity.id
_entity.type
_entity.pdbx_description
1 polymer ?
#
loop_
_entity_poly.entity_id
_entity_poly.type
_entity_poly.pdbx_seq_one_letter_code
_entity_poly.pdbx_strand_id
1 'polypeptide(L)'
;MKAMGADYVVLENSICYERRHRRGCRLRDLLDLANGHIMDGDGENDQDLVPATHPRFCEEVKTDAVSYTALFTRTFQNKTFHVYRVKKKRKKSTKSSPEPSASQQQDQAL
;
A
#
# COMPACT_ATOMS: atom_id res chain seq x y z
N MET A 1 6.51 2.44 0.09
CA MET A 1 6.36 2.93 -1.30
C MET A 1 6.66 4.43 -1.44
N LYS A 2 5.79 5.36 -1.00
CA LYS A 2 6.10 6.81 -1.14
C LYS A 2 7.34 7.27 -0.37
N ALA A 3 7.55 6.75 0.84
CA ALA A 3 8.77 7.02 1.61
C ALA A 3 10.04 6.53 0.89
N MET A 4 9.90 5.58 -0.05
CA MET A 4 10.96 5.06 -0.90
C MET A 4 10.98 5.73 -2.28
N GLY A 5 10.26 6.83 -2.47
CA GLY A 5 10.23 7.59 -3.73
C GLY A 5 9.34 7.03 -4.84
N ALA A 6 8.58 5.95 -4.61
CA ALA A 6 7.76 5.34 -5.67
C ALA A 6 6.47 6.14 -5.94
N ASP A 7 6.25 6.58 -7.18
CA ASP A 7 5.02 7.26 -7.63
C ASP A 7 4.01 6.33 -8.30
N TYR A 8 4.48 5.23 -8.87
CA TYR A 8 3.68 4.24 -9.58
C TYR A 8 4.05 2.83 -9.12
N VAL A 9 3.09 1.92 -9.24
CA VAL A 9 3.25 0.48 -9.05
C VAL A 9 2.79 -0.20 -10.34
N VAL A 10 3.65 -1.03 -10.91
CA VAL A 10 3.30 -1.88 -12.04
C VAL A 10 3.02 -3.27 -11.48
N LEU A 11 1.84 -3.79 -11.77
CA LEU A 11 1.39 -5.10 -11.34
C LEU A 11 1.30 -6.04 -12.54
N GLU A 12 2.29 -6.91 -12.69
CA GLU A 12 2.36 -7.87 -13.80
C GLU A 12 1.55 -9.13 -13.51
N ASN A 13 0.70 -9.53 -14.46
CA ASN A 13 -0.08 -10.76 -14.36
C ASN A 13 0.81 -12.01 -14.45
N SER A 14 1.90 -11.96 -15.19
CA SER A 14 2.90 -13.05 -15.28
C SER A 14 3.52 -13.38 -13.92
N ILE A 15 3.78 -12.37 -13.10
CA ILE A 15 4.32 -12.53 -11.75
C ILE A 15 3.21 -12.90 -10.77
N CYS A 16 2.08 -12.18 -10.79
CA CYS A 16 0.96 -12.45 -9.87
C CYS A 16 0.43 -13.89 -10.02
N TYR A 17 0.37 -14.41 -11.24
CA TYR A 17 -0.15 -15.74 -11.55
C TYR A 17 0.92 -16.70 -12.06
N GLU A 18 2.16 -16.57 -11.59
CA GLU A 18 3.26 -17.43 -12.01
C GLU A 18 3.01 -18.92 -11.68
N ARG A 19 2.88 -19.76 -12.72
CA ARG A 19 2.67 -21.22 -12.59
C ARG A 19 3.71 -22.09 -13.30
N ARG A 20 4.58 -21.49 -14.13
CA ARG A 20 5.47 -22.23 -15.03
C ARG A 20 6.66 -22.89 -14.31
N HIS A 21 7.03 -22.39 -13.14
CA HIS A 21 8.16 -22.91 -12.37
C HIS A 21 7.68 -23.74 -11.17
N ARG A 22 8.51 -24.72 -10.80
CA ARG A 22 8.29 -25.50 -9.58
C ARG A 22 8.39 -24.58 -8.36
N ARG A 23 7.70 -24.98 -7.28
CA ARG A 23 7.84 -24.35 -5.97
C ARG A 23 9.32 -24.31 -5.57
N GLY A 24 9.78 -23.18 -5.06
CA GLY A 24 11.17 -22.86 -4.74
C GLY A 24 11.94 -22.15 -5.85
N CYS A 25 11.42 -22.07 -7.08
CA CYS A 25 12.09 -21.39 -8.21
C CYS A 25 11.31 -20.21 -8.81
N ARG A 26 10.07 -19.98 -8.36
CA ARG A 26 9.27 -18.82 -8.77
C ARG A 26 9.80 -17.55 -8.12
N LEU A 27 9.65 -16.40 -8.76
CA LEU A 27 10.01 -15.12 -8.15
C LEU A 27 9.24 -14.91 -6.83
N ARG A 28 7.97 -15.31 -6.80
CA ARG A 28 7.13 -15.26 -5.60
C ARG A 28 7.74 -16.05 -4.43
N ASP A 29 8.25 -17.24 -4.70
CA ASP A 29 8.83 -18.13 -3.70
C ASP A 29 10.10 -17.54 -3.10
N LEU A 30 10.98 -17.00 -3.95
CA LEU A 30 12.21 -16.36 -3.51
C LEU A 30 11.92 -15.13 -2.63
N LEU A 31 10.88 -14.37 -2.96
CA LEU A 31 10.42 -13.25 -2.13
C LEU A 31 9.82 -13.72 -0.81
N ASP A 32 9.11 -14.84 -0.77
CA ASP A 32 8.58 -15.39 0.47
C ASP A 32 9.70 -15.81 1.41
N LEU A 33 10.64 -16.62 0.90
CA LEU A 33 11.79 -17.08 1.67
C LEU A 33 12.62 -15.91 2.21
N ALA A 34 12.87 -14.89 1.38
CA ALA A 34 13.61 -13.69 1.81
C ALA A 34 12.89 -12.87 2.90
N ASN A 35 11.57 -13.01 3.02
CA ASN A 35 10.76 -12.39 4.07
C ASN A 35 10.47 -13.33 5.26
N GLY A 36 11.01 -14.56 5.26
CA GLY A 36 10.72 -15.58 6.28
C GLY A 36 9.31 -16.16 6.18
N HIS A 37 8.69 -16.09 4.99
CA HIS A 37 7.35 -16.57 4.76
C HIS A 37 7.30 -17.96 4.13
N ILE A 38 6.26 -18.71 4.48
CA ILE A 38 5.85 -19.94 3.80
C ILE A 38 5.49 -19.64 2.34
N MET A 39 6.06 -20.40 1.41
CA MET A 39 5.76 -20.30 -0.03
C MET A 39 4.37 -20.84 -0.34
N ASP A 40 3.66 -20.20 -1.27
CA ASP A 40 2.32 -20.65 -1.68
C ASP A 40 2.34 -21.98 -2.44
N GLY A 41 1.32 -22.82 -2.21
CA GLY A 41 1.14 -24.09 -2.93
C GLY A 41 1.71 -25.30 -2.21
N ASP A 42 1.45 -26.48 -2.76
CA ASP A 42 1.74 -27.75 -2.09
C ASP A 42 3.25 -28.01 -1.93
N GLY A 43 3.63 -28.54 -0.77
CA GLY A 43 4.97 -29.04 -0.47
C GLY A 43 5.42 -28.70 0.95
N GLU A 44 6.59 -29.21 1.33
CA GLU A 44 7.15 -29.02 2.68
C GLU A 44 7.70 -27.60 2.87
N ASN A 45 7.60 -27.08 4.10
CA ASN A 45 8.17 -25.80 4.50
C ASN A 45 9.22 -26.04 5.59
N ASP A 46 10.25 -25.21 5.61
CA ASP A 46 11.19 -25.19 6.72
C ASP A 46 10.49 -24.71 8.01
N GLN A 47 10.93 -25.23 9.17
CA GLN A 47 10.23 -25.05 10.45
C GLN A 47 10.26 -23.61 10.97
N ASP A 48 11.17 -22.79 10.47
CA ASP A 48 11.38 -21.40 10.83
C ASP A 48 10.54 -20.41 9.99
N LEU A 49 9.90 -20.89 8.93
CA LEU A 49 9.04 -20.06 8.08
C LEU A 49 7.63 -19.90 8.67
N VAL A 50 7.08 -18.70 8.56
CA VAL A 50 5.74 -18.38 9.07
C VAL A 50 4.76 -18.02 7.94
N PRO A 51 3.45 -18.21 8.12
CA PRO A 51 2.47 -17.68 7.16
C PRO A 51 2.54 -16.16 7.08
N ALA A 52 2.42 -15.59 5.88
CA ALA A 52 2.29 -14.14 5.73
C ALA A 52 1.02 -13.64 6.45
N THR A 53 1.14 -12.56 7.22
CA THR A 53 0.01 -11.96 7.96
C THR A 53 -0.96 -11.20 7.07
N HIS A 54 -0.59 -10.98 5.81
CA HIS A 54 -1.37 -10.24 4.84
C HIS A 54 -1.48 -11.04 3.54
N PRO A 55 -2.64 -10.97 2.87
CA PRO A 55 -2.81 -11.55 1.55
C PRO A 55 -1.88 -10.92 0.52
N ARG A 56 -1.72 -11.61 -0.61
CA ARG A 56 -0.91 -11.13 -1.74
C ARG A 56 -1.44 -9.78 -2.21
N PHE A 57 -0.55 -8.80 -2.31
CA PHE A 57 -0.91 -7.46 -2.81
C PHE A 57 -1.63 -7.52 -4.17
N CYS A 58 -1.23 -8.46 -5.04
CA CYS A 58 -1.76 -8.56 -6.39
C CYS A 58 -3.22 -9.01 -6.46
N GLU A 59 -3.74 -9.65 -5.42
CA GLU A 59 -5.16 -9.98 -5.27
C GLU A 59 -5.90 -8.80 -4.64
N GLU A 60 -5.40 -8.29 -3.53
CA GLU A 60 -6.06 -7.23 -2.76
C GLU A 60 -6.26 -5.93 -3.55
N VAL A 61 -5.24 -5.46 -4.26
CA VAL A 61 -5.30 -4.17 -4.97
C VAL A 61 -6.31 -4.19 -6.13
N LYS A 62 -6.78 -5.37 -6.55
CA LYS A 62 -7.78 -5.55 -7.60
C LYS A 62 -9.21 -5.60 -7.06
N THR A 63 -9.41 -5.72 -5.75
CA THR A 63 -10.74 -5.87 -5.12
C THR A 63 -11.53 -4.56 -5.03
N ASP A 64 -10.93 -3.43 -5.45
CA ASP A 64 -11.48 -2.08 -5.29
C ASP A 64 -11.89 -1.73 -3.84
N ALA A 65 -11.35 -2.46 -2.85
CA ALA A 65 -11.60 -2.20 -1.44
C ALA A 65 -11.18 -0.77 -1.04
N VAL A 66 -11.94 -0.16 -0.12
CA VAL A 66 -11.78 1.26 0.27
C VAL A 66 -10.36 1.54 0.79
N SER A 67 -9.76 0.60 1.52
CA SER A 67 -8.39 0.70 2.02
C SER A 67 -7.35 0.84 0.90
N TYR A 68 -7.54 0.15 -0.22
CA TYR A 68 -6.63 0.19 -1.38
C TYR A 68 -6.94 1.35 -2.30
N THR A 69 -8.21 1.63 -2.60
CA THR A 69 -8.59 2.77 -3.45
C THR A 69 -8.28 4.11 -2.79
N ALA A 70 -8.20 4.19 -1.45
CA ALA A 70 -7.70 5.37 -0.74
C ALA A 70 -6.19 5.63 -0.95
N LEU A 71 -5.42 4.59 -1.29
CA LEU A 71 -3.96 4.64 -1.44
C LEU A 71 -3.49 4.59 -2.90
N PHE A 72 -4.27 3.97 -3.78
CA PHE A 72 -3.90 3.70 -5.17
C PHE A 72 -5.00 4.13 -6.13
N THR A 73 -4.61 4.64 -7.30
CA THR A 73 -5.51 4.87 -8.43
C THR A 73 -5.02 4.05 -9.61
N ARG A 74 -5.83 3.12 -10.12
CA ARG A 74 -5.51 2.42 -11.37
C ARG A 74 -5.55 3.44 -12.52
N THR A 75 -4.41 3.68 -13.16
CA THR A 75 -4.27 4.64 -14.27
C THR A 75 -4.19 3.96 -15.64
N PHE A 76 -3.84 2.67 -15.67
CA PHE A 76 -3.80 1.87 -16.88
C PHE A 76 -4.06 0.41 -16.54
N GLN A 77 -4.71 -0.31 -17.45
CA GLN A 77 -4.72 -1.77 -17.44
C GLN A 77 -4.72 -2.30 -18.86
N ASN A 78 -4.09 -3.45 -19.04
CA ASN A 78 -4.27 -4.29 -20.21
C ASN A 78 -4.32 -5.77 -19.78
N LYS A 79 -4.21 -6.68 -20.74
CA LYS A 79 -4.23 -8.13 -20.45
C LYS A 79 -3.00 -8.62 -19.68
N THR A 80 -1.88 -7.90 -19.70
CA THR A 80 -0.60 -8.35 -19.15
C THR A 80 -0.21 -7.67 -17.84
N PHE A 81 -0.61 -6.42 -17.61
CA PHE A 81 -0.30 -5.68 -16.40
C PHE A 81 -1.30 -4.56 -16.09
N HIS A 82 -1.24 -4.08 -14.85
CA HIS A 82 -1.99 -2.93 -14.35
C HIS A 82 -0.99 -1.90 -13.82
N VAL A 83 -1.29 -0.61 -14.00
CA VAL A 83 -0.49 0.47 -13.44
C VAL A 83 -1.34 1.25 -12.44
N TYR A 84 -0.82 1.38 -11.23
CA TYR A 84 -1.43 2.12 -10.14
C TYR A 84 -0.57 3.32 -9.76
N ARG A 85 -1.17 4.51 -9.74
CA ARG A 85 -0.55 5.70 -9.16
C ARG A 85 -0.73 5.68 -7.65
N VAL A 86 0.34 5.97 -6.91
CA VAL A 86 0.31 6.04 -5.45
C VAL A 86 -0.17 7.42 -4.99
N LYS A 87 -1.24 7.46 -4.18
CA LYS A 87 -1.83 8.69 -3.67
C LYS A 87 -0.97 9.30 -2.55
N LYS A 88 -0.92 10.63 -2.50
CA LYS A 88 -0.31 11.35 -1.37
C LYS A 88 -1.28 11.33 -0.19
N LYS A 89 -0.83 10.93 1.00
CA LYS A 89 -1.58 11.23 2.22
C LYS A 89 -1.69 12.75 2.33
N ARG A 90 -2.92 13.29 2.34
CA ARG A 90 -3.14 14.71 2.60
C ARG A 90 -2.60 14.98 4.00
N LYS A 91 -1.57 15.83 4.11
CA LYS A 91 -1.25 16.44 5.40
C LYS A 91 -2.51 17.23 5.79
N LYS A 92 -3.15 16.86 6.89
CA LYS A 92 -4.24 17.66 7.46
C LYS A 92 -3.57 18.95 7.92
N SER A 93 -3.71 20.03 7.14
CA SER A 93 -3.29 21.35 7.57
C SER A 93 -4.07 21.66 8.84
N THR A 94 -3.40 21.64 9.99
CA THR A 94 -3.89 22.27 11.21
C THR A 94 -3.99 23.76 10.90
N LYS A 95 -5.19 24.20 10.52
CA LYS A 95 -5.54 25.61 10.43
C LYS A 95 -5.55 26.11 11.87
N SER A 96 -4.48 26.80 12.28
CA SER A 96 -4.45 27.58 13.52
C SER A 96 -5.57 28.61 13.45
N SER A 97 -6.50 28.55 14.40
CA SER A 97 -7.47 29.62 14.62
C SER A 97 -6.71 30.86 15.07
N PRO A 98 -6.95 32.06 14.51
CA PRO A 98 -6.48 33.29 15.12
C PRO A 98 -7.37 33.57 16.35
N GLU A 99 -6.76 33.70 17.53
CA GLU A 99 -7.42 34.26 18.71
C GLU A 99 -7.76 35.74 18.48
N PRO A 100 -8.88 36.25 19.05
CA PRO A 100 -9.31 37.63 18.87
C PRO A 100 -8.45 38.61 19.67
N SER A 101 -8.07 39.71 19.04
CA SER A 101 -7.41 40.86 19.66
C SER A 101 -8.22 41.42 20.84
N ALA A 102 -7.57 41.56 21.99
CA ALA A 102 -8.09 42.34 23.11
C ALA A 102 -7.84 43.83 22.85
N SER A 103 -8.91 44.61 22.67
CA SER A 103 -8.88 46.08 22.70
C SER A 103 -9.33 46.58 24.07
N GLN A 104 -8.51 47.45 24.66
CA GLN A 104 -8.71 48.12 25.95
C GLN A 104 -9.74 49.27 25.85
N GLN A 105 -10.52 49.40 26.94
CA GLN A 105 -11.08 50.62 27.57
C GLN A 105 -11.88 51.66 26.75
N GLN A 106 -13.15 51.85 27.17
CA GLN A 106 -13.61 53.07 27.86
C GLN A 106 -15.07 52.89 28.30
N ASP A 107 -15.36 53.10 29.58
CA ASP A 107 -16.63 53.72 29.96
C ASP A 107 -16.53 54.48 31.28
N GLN A 108 -17.20 55.62 31.29
CA GLN A 108 -17.21 56.70 32.28
C GLN A 108 -18.58 56.70 32.99
N ALA A 109 -18.66 57.43 34.11
CA ALA A 109 -19.81 57.65 35.02
C ALA A 109 -19.89 56.61 36.17
N LEU A 110 -19.93 56.99 37.45
CA LEU A 110 -20.44 58.21 38.11
C LEU A 110 -19.46 58.72 39.18
#